data_AF-A0A7Y4QWA6-F1
#
_entry.id   AF-A0A7Y4QWA6-F1
#
_cell.length_a   1.000
_cell.length_b   1.000
_cell.length_c   1.000
_cell.angle_alpha   90.00
_cell.angle_beta   90.00
_cell.angle_gamma   90.00
#
_symmetry.space_group_name_H-M   'P 1'
#
loop_
_entity.id
_entity.type
_entity.pdbx_description
1 polymer ?
#
loop_
_entity_poly.entity_id
_entity_poly.type
_entity_poly.pdbx_seq_one_letter_code
_entity_poly.pdbx_strand_id
1 'polypeptide(L)'
;MKILFNSDDASSSGGGSTPADDKEKVTLTKAEHEKLVKNSNEFFKLKNANVKTENRIKELEGSVKSLTDEKESITEKFTALEQGVKQQYYEQLPDEHKKIAELIPTIEGLRDYVSLNAAKPPAGSDSARPGSGGAELTAKWDELSYNEKEDLRKKRPELWKKLYREKFGFNN
;
A
#
# COMPACT_ATOMS: atom_id res chain seq x y z
N MET A 1 -50.19 -55.85 4.82
CA MET A 1 -48.96 -56.63 4.59
C MET A 1 -47.90 -56.16 5.59
N LYS A 2 -47.42 -57.06 6.46
CA LYS A 2 -46.30 -56.84 7.38
C LYS A 2 -45.05 -57.40 6.70
N ILE A 3 -43.98 -56.62 6.64
CA ILE A 3 -42.69 -57.05 6.06
C ILE A 3 -41.82 -57.54 7.21
N LEU A 4 -41.38 -58.80 7.14
CA LEU A 4 -40.47 -59.42 8.12
C LEU A 4 -39.04 -59.27 7.60
N PHE A 5 -38.15 -58.72 8.42
CA PHE A 5 -36.71 -58.76 8.17
C PHE A 5 -36.14 -59.97 8.91
N ASN A 6 -35.72 -61.00 8.17
CA ASN A 6 -34.90 -62.07 8.72
C ASN A 6 -33.44 -61.61 8.69
N SER A 7 -32.82 -61.55 9.86
CA SER A 7 -31.38 -61.40 10.03
C SER A 7 -30.74 -62.79 10.08
N ASP A 8 -30.72 -63.51 8.96
CA ASP A 8 -30.00 -64.78 8.86
C ASP A 8 -28.95 -64.68 7.74
N ASP A 9 -27.81 -64.07 8.07
CA ASP A 9 -26.56 -64.38 7.40
C ASP A 9 -25.50 -64.68 8.46
N ALA A 10 -25.51 -65.92 8.95
CA ALA A 10 -24.36 -66.54 9.60
C ALA A 10 -24.52 -68.06 9.52
N SER A 11 -23.77 -68.66 8.60
CA SER A 11 -23.44 -70.07 8.61
C SER A 11 -22.82 -70.49 9.95
N SER A 12 -23.40 -71.47 10.65
CA SER A 12 -22.62 -72.38 11.51
C SER A 12 -23.44 -73.60 11.89
N SER A 13 -22.94 -74.76 11.49
CA SER A 13 -23.27 -76.09 11.99
C SER A 13 -23.09 -76.19 13.51
N GLY A 14 -24.00 -76.89 14.19
CA GLY A 14 -23.77 -77.36 15.56
C GLY A 14 -25.04 -77.46 16.37
N GLY A 15 -25.48 -78.68 16.65
CA GLY A 15 -26.63 -78.95 17.52
C GLY A 15 -26.40 -78.49 18.96
N GLY A 16 -27.47 -78.02 19.60
CA GLY A 16 -27.45 -77.64 21.00
C GLY A 16 -28.73 -76.90 21.39
N SER A 17 -29.49 -77.53 22.27
CA SER A 17 -30.69 -77.09 23.00
C SER A 17 -31.07 -75.60 22.89
N THR A 18 -32.26 -75.34 22.35
CA THR A 18 -32.96 -74.05 22.35
C THR A 18 -33.14 -73.48 23.76
N PRO A 19 -32.53 -72.33 24.10
CA PRO A 19 -33.11 -71.43 25.08
C PRO A 19 -34.28 -70.72 24.38
N ALA A 20 -35.40 -70.54 25.10
CA ALA A 20 -36.58 -69.86 24.59
C ALA A 20 -36.22 -68.55 23.88
N ASP A 21 -36.55 -68.49 22.58
CA ASP A 21 -36.44 -67.33 21.71
C ASP A 21 -37.40 -66.22 22.17
N ASP A 22 -37.01 -65.43 23.18
CA ASP A 22 -37.50 -64.06 23.34
C ASP A 22 -36.66 -63.09 22.50
N LYS A 23 -36.43 -63.45 21.23
CA LYS A 23 -36.04 -62.46 20.22
C LYS A 23 -37.30 -61.68 19.89
N GLU A 24 -37.51 -60.55 20.56
CA GLU A 24 -38.56 -59.60 20.20
C GLU A 24 -38.51 -59.37 18.67
N LYS A 25 -39.46 -59.98 17.95
CA LYS A 25 -39.61 -59.75 16.52
C LYS A 25 -40.03 -58.30 16.35
N VAL A 26 -39.08 -57.44 16.02
CA VAL A 26 -39.33 -56.05 15.68
C VAL A 26 -40.18 -56.02 14.41
N THR A 27 -41.50 -55.88 14.57
CA THR A 27 -42.42 -55.74 13.45
C THR A 27 -42.70 -54.27 13.19
N LEU A 28 -42.19 -53.74 12.08
CA LEU A 28 -42.53 -52.42 11.59
C LEU A 28 -43.82 -52.48 10.77
N THR A 29 -44.72 -51.53 11.00
CA THR A 29 -45.85 -51.29 10.11
C THR A 29 -45.34 -50.73 8.78
N LYS A 30 -46.12 -50.91 7.71
CA LYS A 30 -45.78 -50.36 6.38
C LYS A 30 -45.54 -48.85 6.42
N ALA A 31 -46.31 -48.13 7.25
CA ALA A 31 -46.19 -46.69 7.42
C ALA A 31 -44.87 -46.28 8.10
N GLU A 32 -44.45 -47.01 9.14
CA GLU A 32 -43.17 -46.76 9.82
C GLU A 32 -41.98 -47.08 8.91
N HIS A 33 -42.06 -48.16 8.12
CA HIS A 33 -41.04 -48.48 7.13
C HIS A 33 -40.91 -47.39 6.07
N GLU A 34 -42.04 -46.89 5.52
CA GLU A 34 -42.02 -45.80 4.55
C GLU A 34 -41.44 -44.50 5.14
N LYS A 35 -41.76 -44.21 6.40
CA LYS A 35 -41.19 -43.06 7.13
C LYS A 35 -39.68 -43.22 7.33
N LEU A 36 -39.22 -44.42 7.68
CA LEU A 36 -37.79 -44.71 7.85
C LEU A 36 -37.01 -44.55 6.55
N VAL A 37 -37.56 -45.02 5.41
CA VAL A 37 -36.95 -44.83 4.09
C VAL A 37 -36.88 -43.35 3.72
N LYS A 38 -37.95 -42.56 3.96
CA LYS A 38 -37.94 -41.11 3.72
C LYS A 38 -36.87 -40.40 4.56
N ASN A 39 -36.81 -40.69 5.85
CA ASN A 39 -35.81 -40.12 6.75
C ASN A 39 -34.38 -40.49 6.36
N SER A 40 -34.14 -41.75 5.97
CA SER A 40 -32.83 -42.20 5.48
C SER A 40 -32.41 -41.45 4.22
N ASN A 41 -33.33 -41.29 3.25
CA ASN A 41 -33.06 -40.55 2.03
C ASN A 41 -32.78 -39.05 2.30
N GLU A 42 -33.48 -38.43 3.24
CA GLU A 42 -33.19 -37.06 3.68
C GLU A 42 -31.82 -36.96 4.35
N PHE A 43 -31.48 -37.92 5.23
CA PHE A 43 -30.17 -37.96 5.86
C PHE A 43 -29.03 -38.04 4.83
N PHE A 44 -29.15 -38.89 3.80
CA PHE A 44 -28.14 -38.95 2.73
C PHE A 44 -28.03 -37.64 1.93
N LYS A 45 -29.15 -36.96 1.67
CA LYS A 45 -29.14 -35.64 1.02
C LYS A 45 -28.41 -34.61 1.87
N LEU A 46 -28.70 -34.54 3.18
CA LEU A 46 -28.01 -33.64 4.10
C LEU A 46 -26.52 -33.95 4.19
N LYS A 47 -26.15 -35.23 4.31
CA LYS A 47 -24.75 -35.66 4.37
C LYS A 47 -23.98 -35.21 3.13
N ASN A 48 -24.56 -35.41 1.94
CA ASN A 48 -23.92 -34.99 0.69
C ASN A 48 -23.81 -33.47 0.57
N ALA A 49 -24.84 -32.74 1.01
CA ALA A 49 -24.79 -31.28 1.07
C ALA A 49 -23.70 -30.79 2.02
N ASN A 50 -23.55 -31.43 3.18
CA ASN A 50 -22.53 -31.09 4.18
C ASN A 50 -21.10 -31.33 3.66
N VAL A 51 -20.86 -32.46 2.98
CA VAL A 51 -19.55 -32.72 2.34
C VAL A 51 -19.24 -31.65 1.27
N LYS A 52 -20.24 -31.24 0.49
CA LYS A 52 -20.05 -30.18 -0.52
C LYS A 52 -19.71 -28.83 0.13
N THR A 53 -20.35 -28.49 1.25
CA THR A 53 -20.05 -27.25 1.99
C THR A 53 -18.67 -27.31 2.62
N GLU A 54 -18.26 -28.43 3.21
CA GLU A 54 -16.92 -28.62 3.78
C GLU A 54 -15.82 -28.46 2.72
N ASN A 55 -16.01 -29.03 1.54
CA ASN A 55 -15.06 -28.87 0.43
C ASN A 55 -14.99 -27.40 -0.03
N ARG A 56 -16.14 -26.72 -0.10
CA ARG A 56 -16.17 -25.31 -0.48
C ARG A 56 -15.49 -24.41 0.56
N ILE A 57 -15.62 -24.73 1.85
CA ILE A 57 -14.93 -24.02 2.93
C ILE A 57 -13.41 -24.16 2.76
N LYS A 58 -12.90 -25.37 2.53
CA LYS A 58 -11.46 -25.61 2.30
C LYS A 58 -10.92 -24.86 1.09
N GLU A 59 -11.67 -24.81 -0.02
CA GLU A 59 -11.30 -24.02 -1.20
C GLU A 59 -11.22 -22.52 -0.88
N LEU A 60 -12.19 -21.99 -0.12
CA LEU A 60 -12.23 -20.59 0.27
C LEU A 60 -11.08 -20.25 1.22
N GLU A 61 -10.79 -21.11 2.19
CA GLU A 61 -9.64 -20.96 3.11
C GLU A 61 -8.32 -20.91 2.33
N GLY A 62 -8.14 -21.80 1.35
CA GLY A 62 -6.97 -21.79 0.47
C GLY A 62 -6.87 -20.50 -0.36
N SER A 63 -8.01 -20.02 -0.88
CA SER A 63 -8.06 -18.77 -1.65
C SER A 63 -7.73 -17.55 -0.79
N VAL A 64 -8.27 -17.48 0.43
CA VAL A 64 -7.99 -16.39 1.39
C VAL A 64 -6.50 -16.37 1.75
N LYS A 65 -5.90 -17.54 1.98
CA LYS A 65 -4.47 -17.63 2.27
C LYS A 65 -3.64 -17.11 1.10
N SER A 66 -3.90 -17.58 -0.12
CA SER A 66 -3.18 -17.13 -1.32
C SER A 66 -3.29 -15.62 -1.53
N LEU A 67 -4.48 -15.04 -1.34
CA LEU A 67 -4.69 -13.60 -1.47
C LEU A 67 -3.96 -12.80 -0.39
N THR A 68 -3.85 -13.36 0.81
CA THR A 68 -3.11 -12.74 1.91
C THR A 68 -1.61 -12.72 1.60
N ASP A 69 -1.06 -13.84 1.17
CA ASP A 69 0.36 -13.96 0.77
C ASP A 69 0.68 -13.02 -0.40
N GLU A 70 -0.20 -12.93 -1.40
CA GLU A 70 -0.03 -12.02 -2.53
C GLU A 70 -0.05 -10.54 -2.09
N LYS A 71 -0.99 -10.17 -1.21
CA LYS A 71 -1.09 -8.82 -0.66
C LYS A 71 0.18 -8.44 0.10
N GLU A 72 0.74 -9.34 0.90
CA GLU A 72 2.00 -9.11 1.62
C GLU A 72 3.16 -8.87 0.65
N SER A 73 3.32 -9.74 -0.36
CA SER A 73 4.36 -9.57 -1.39
C SER A 73 4.22 -8.26 -2.17
N ILE A 74 3.00 -7.85 -2.50
CA ILE A 74 2.76 -6.56 -3.18
C ILE A 74 3.14 -5.40 -2.27
N THR A 75 2.80 -5.47 -0.98
CA THR A 75 3.13 -4.44 0.01
C THR A 75 4.64 -4.26 0.11
N GLU A 76 5.40 -5.35 0.23
CA GLU A 76 6.86 -5.31 0.28
C GLU A 76 7.49 -4.69 -0.98
N LYS A 77 7.03 -5.12 -2.16
CA LYS A 77 7.50 -4.56 -3.44
C LYS A 77 7.20 -3.08 -3.57
N PHE A 78 6.02 -2.65 -3.12
CA PHE A 78 5.63 -1.26 -3.15
C PHE A 78 6.52 -0.42 -2.22
N THR A 79 6.75 -0.87 -0.98
CA THR A 79 7.64 -0.17 -0.05
C THR A 79 9.08 -0.09 -0.58
N ALA A 80 9.60 -1.16 -1.19
CA ALA A 80 10.92 -1.16 -1.79
C ALA A 80 11.01 -0.17 -2.97
N LEU A 81 9.97 -0.11 -3.81
CA LEU A 81 9.90 0.82 -4.93
C LEU A 81 9.80 2.28 -4.46
N GLU A 82 8.96 2.57 -3.47
CA GLU A 82 8.86 3.90 -2.88
C GLU A 82 10.21 4.37 -2.29
N GLN A 83 10.91 3.50 -1.57
CA GLN A 83 12.23 3.81 -1.03
C GLN A 83 13.25 4.07 -2.15
N GLY A 84 13.25 3.24 -3.20
CA GLY A 84 14.13 3.42 -4.37
C GLY A 84 13.89 4.76 -5.07
N VAL A 85 12.62 5.15 -5.26
CA VAL A 85 12.27 6.43 -5.87
C VAL A 85 12.67 7.61 -4.98
N LYS A 86 12.43 7.54 -3.66
CA LYS A 86 12.86 8.59 -2.73
C LYS A 86 14.38 8.78 -2.75
N GLN A 87 15.13 7.67 -2.77
CA GLN A 87 16.59 7.70 -2.83
C GLN A 87 17.10 8.41 -4.10
N GLN A 88 16.50 8.13 -5.27
CA GLN A 88 16.86 8.80 -6.52
C GLN A 88 16.66 10.33 -6.46
N TYR A 89 15.67 10.81 -5.72
CA TYR A 89 15.46 12.24 -5.52
C TYR A 89 16.44 12.83 -4.50
N TYR A 90 16.80 12.10 -3.44
CA TYR A 90 17.80 12.56 -2.46
C TYR A 90 19.20 12.70 -3.07
N GLU A 91 19.57 11.85 -4.01
CA GLU A 91 20.86 11.92 -4.70
C GLU A 91 21.00 13.14 -5.61
N GLN A 92 19.88 13.75 -6.02
CA GLN A 92 19.86 14.98 -6.81
C GLN A 92 20.05 16.25 -5.95
N LEU A 93 20.00 16.13 -4.62
CA LEU A 93 20.06 17.26 -3.70
C LEU A 93 21.44 17.38 -3.05
N PRO A 94 21.93 18.62 -2.84
CA PRO A 94 23.07 18.88 -1.96
C PRO A 94 22.79 18.42 -0.53
N ASP A 95 23.84 18.11 0.25
CA ASP A 95 23.73 17.58 1.61
C ASP A 95 22.92 18.48 2.57
N GLU A 96 22.97 19.79 2.37
CA GLU A 96 22.20 20.79 3.13
C GLU A 96 20.69 20.62 2.94
N HIS A 97 20.27 20.21 1.75
CA HIS A 97 18.86 20.04 1.38
C HIS A 97 18.31 18.65 1.71
N LYS A 98 19.17 17.64 1.91
CA LYS A 98 18.75 16.27 2.24
C LYS A 98 17.94 16.19 3.54
N LYS A 99 18.36 16.92 4.58
CA LYS A 99 17.64 16.98 5.86
C LYS A 99 16.24 17.56 5.75
N ILE A 100 16.04 18.51 4.84
CA ILE A 100 14.72 19.10 4.58
C ILE A 100 13.87 18.11 3.77
N ALA A 101 14.50 17.43 2.82
CA ALA A 101 13.86 16.45 1.97
C ALA A 101 13.37 15.20 2.73
N GLU A 102 14.01 14.83 3.85
CA GLU A 102 13.54 13.79 4.78
C GLU A 102 12.21 14.14 5.45
N LEU A 103 11.91 15.42 5.63
CA LEU A 103 10.65 15.89 6.23
C LEU A 103 9.48 15.86 5.24
N ILE A 104 9.73 15.58 3.97
CA ILE A 104 8.70 15.55 2.94
C ILE A 104 8.08 14.14 2.89
N PRO A 105 6.80 13.99 3.27
CA PRO A 105 6.20 12.67 3.42
C PRO A 105 5.93 11.98 2.08
N THR A 106 5.58 12.75 1.05
CA THR A 106 5.16 12.25 -0.26
C THR A 106 6.26 12.32 -1.32
N ILE A 107 6.23 11.37 -2.26
CA ILE A 107 7.14 11.37 -3.41
C ILE A 107 6.91 12.59 -4.30
N GLU A 108 5.65 13.00 -4.49
CA GLU A 108 5.29 14.18 -5.28
C GLU A 108 5.90 15.46 -4.69
N GLY A 109 5.77 15.65 -3.37
CA GLY A 109 6.39 16.81 -2.71
C GLY A 109 7.90 16.80 -2.82
N LEU A 110 8.53 15.61 -2.74
CA LEU A 110 9.97 15.47 -2.87
C LEU A 110 10.42 15.81 -4.30
N ARG A 111 9.68 15.34 -5.32
CA ARG A 111 9.91 15.68 -6.73
C ARG A 111 9.81 17.19 -6.98
N ASP A 112 8.79 17.84 -6.44
CA ASP A 112 8.59 19.29 -6.60
C ASP A 112 9.73 20.05 -5.92
N TYR A 113 10.13 19.63 -4.73
CA TYR A 113 11.27 20.20 -4.03
C TYR A 113 12.57 20.07 -4.81
N VAL A 114 12.87 18.89 -5.36
CA VAL A 114 14.03 18.70 -6.23
C VAL A 114 13.96 19.62 -7.45
N SER A 115 12.80 19.73 -8.09
CA SER A 115 12.62 20.56 -9.28
C SER A 115 12.86 22.05 -8.99
N LEU A 116 12.38 22.55 -7.84
CA LEU A 116 12.57 23.93 -7.42
C LEU A 116 14.04 24.25 -7.07
N ASN A 117 14.77 23.30 -6.50
CA ASN A 117 16.18 23.49 -6.14
C ASN A 117 17.14 23.19 -7.30
N ALA A 118 16.71 22.43 -8.31
CA ALA A 118 17.46 22.24 -9.56
C ALA A 118 17.31 23.42 -10.52
N ALA A 119 16.25 24.23 -10.40
CA ALA A 119 16.03 25.39 -11.23
C ALA A 119 17.11 26.46 -10.96
N LYS A 120 17.92 26.77 -11.97
CA LYS A 120 18.83 27.94 -11.89
C LYS A 120 17.99 29.19 -11.62
N PRO A 121 18.48 30.12 -10.78
CA PRO A 121 17.82 31.39 -10.58
C PRO A 121 17.58 32.06 -11.95
N PRO A 122 16.42 32.72 -12.15
CA PRO A 122 16.15 33.45 -13.38
C PRO A 122 17.30 34.43 -13.67
N ALA A 123 17.65 34.57 -14.96
CA ALA A 123 18.71 35.47 -15.39
C ALA A 123 18.43 36.89 -14.83
N GLY A 124 19.37 37.43 -14.06
CA GLY A 124 19.22 38.72 -13.36
C GLY A 124 18.89 38.63 -11.86
N SER A 125 18.68 37.42 -11.31
CA SER A 125 18.61 37.20 -9.86
C SER A 125 19.97 37.46 -9.20
N ASP A 126 19.96 38.05 -8.00
CA ASP A 126 21.14 38.35 -7.18
C ASP A 126 22.01 37.10 -6.95
N SER A 127 21.38 35.92 -6.87
CA SER A 127 22.04 34.62 -6.71
C SER A 127 22.80 34.12 -7.95
N ALA A 128 22.59 34.72 -9.12
CA ALA A 128 23.27 34.38 -10.37
C ALA A 128 24.45 35.33 -10.68
N ARG A 129 24.70 36.35 -9.85
CA ARG A 129 25.78 37.30 -10.08
C ARG A 129 27.10 36.75 -9.52
N PRO A 130 28.14 36.60 -10.36
CA PRO A 130 29.47 36.29 -9.87
C PRO A 130 29.90 37.42 -8.92
N GLY A 131 30.30 37.07 -7.70
CA GLY A 131 30.71 38.03 -6.67
C GLY A 131 31.76 38.98 -7.23
N SER A 132 31.36 40.23 -7.47
CA SER A 132 32.21 41.26 -8.02
C SER A 132 33.14 41.81 -6.94
N GLY A 133 34.23 41.08 -6.70
CA GLY A 133 35.40 41.60 -6.00
C GLY A 133 36.02 42.73 -6.82
N GLY A 134 35.88 43.96 -6.35
CA GLY A 134 36.87 45.03 -6.55
C GLY A 134 37.16 45.52 -7.97
N ALA A 135 36.33 45.26 -8.97
CA ALA A 135 36.48 45.89 -10.27
C ALA A 135 36.02 47.36 -10.19
N GLU A 136 36.83 48.25 -10.75
CA GLU A 136 36.61 49.68 -10.88
C GLU A 136 35.20 49.94 -11.44
N LEU A 137 34.28 50.39 -10.58
CA LEU A 137 32.84 50.49 -10.85
C LEU A 137 32.54 51.47 -12.00
N THR A 138 32.49 50.95 -13.22
CA THR A 138 31.72 51.53 -14.35
C THR A 138 30.25 51.12 -14.32
N ALA A 139 29.76 50.59 -13.18
CA ALA A 139 28.41 50.05 -13.05
C ALA A 139 27.34 51.15 -13.08
N LYS A 140 26.27 50.92 -13.82
CA LYS A 140 25.09 51.81 -13.86
C LYS A 140 24.21 51.59 -12.63
N TRP A 141 23.41 52.58 -12.24
CA TRP A 141 22.57 52.52 -11.04
C TRP A 141 21.66 51.28 -10.97
N ASP A 142 21.09 50.85 -12.10
CA ASP A 142 20.20 49.68 -12.17
C ASP A 142 20.96 48.35 -12.07
N GLU A 143 22.27 48.37 -12.30
CA GLU A 143 23.13 47.20 -12.23
C GLU A 143 23.68 46.98 -10.82
N LEU A 144 23.28 47.76 -9.82
CA LEU A 144 23.72 47.59 -8.44
C LEU A 144 22.62 46.98 -7.57
N SER A 145 22.96 45.98 -6.77
CA SER A 145 22.09 45.41 -5.75
C SER A 145 21.85 46.40 -4.60
N TYR A 146 20.89 46.11 -3.72
CA TYR A 146 20.61 46.97 -2.56
C TYR A 146 21.82 47.08 -1.64
N ASN A 147 22.47 45.96 -1.34
CA ASN A 147 23.65 45.92 -0.48
C ASN A 147 24.83 46.66 -1.13
N GLU A 148 25.00 46.54 -2.44
CA GLU A 148 26.03 47.28 -3.18
C GLU A 148 25.77 48.79 -3.18
N LYS A 149 24.50 49.21 -3.32
CA LYS A 149 24.10 50.63 -3.20
C LYS A 149 24.40 51.17 -1.81
N GLU A 150 24.10 50.40 -0.76
CA GLU A 150 24.40 50.78 0.62
C GLU A 150 25.91 50.86 0.89
N ASP A 151 26.69 49.92 0.36
CA ASP A 151 28.14 49.92 0.47
C ASP A 151 28.76 51.09 -0.30
N LEU A 152 28.27 51.40 -1.51
CA LEU A 152 28.66 52.59 -2.27
C LEU A 152 28.32 53.87 -1.50
N ARG A 153 27.14 53.94 -0.89
CA ARG A 153 26.71 55.11 -0.08
C ARG A 153 27.68 55.36 1.08
N LYS A 154 28.17 54.31 1.73
CA LYS A 154 29.09 54.40 2.89
C LYS A 154 30.54 54.61 2.49
N LYS A 155 31.04 53.86 1.49
CA LYS A 155 32.46 53.80 1.13
C LYS A 155 32.86 54.82 0.06
N ARG A 156 31.93 55.18 -0.84
CA ARG A 156 32.18 56.09 -1.98
C ARG A 156 30.96 57.01 -2.23
N PRO A 157 30.62 57.90 -1.28
CA PRO A 157 29.40 58.70 -1.32
C PRO A 157 29.28 59.60 -2.55
N GLU A 158 30.40 60.10 -3.09
CA GLU A 158 30.38 60.97 -4.28
C GLU A 158 30.00 60.21 -5.56
N LEU A 159 30.46 58.98 -5.71
CA LEU A 159 30.06 58.11 -6.83
C LEU A 159 28.60 57.68 -6.69
N TRP A 160 28.16 57.38 -5.46
CA TRP A 160 26.75 57.09 -5.16
C TRP A 160 25.83 58.26 -5.57
N LYS A 161 26.17 59.49 -5.16
CA LYS A 161 25.39 60.69 -5.51
C LYS A 161 25.36 60.93 -7.02
N LYS A 162 26.47 60.66 -7.72
CA LYS A 162 26.55 60.80 -9.19
C LYS A 162 25.60 59.83 -9.88
N LEU A 163 25.68 58.54 -9.55
CA LEU A 163 24.81 57.51 -10.14
C LEU A 163 23.34 57.71 -9.76
N TYR A 164 23.06 58.13 -8.52
CA TYR A 164 21.71 58.46 -8.07
C TYR A 164 21.13 59.65 -8.85
N ARG A 165 21.91 60.71 -9.04
CA ARG A 165 21.49 61.88 -9.84
C ARG A 165 21.29 61.54 -11.31
N GLU A 166 22.16 60.72 -11.89
CA GLU A 166 22.03 60.27 -13.28
C GLU A 166 20.75 59.44 -13.50
N LYS A 167 20.36 58.62 -12.51
CA LYS A 167 19.13 57.82 -12.59
C LYS A 167 17.86 58.61 -12.34
N PHE A 168 17.85 59.48 -11.32
CA PHE A 168 16.63 60.11 -10.80
C PHE A 168 16.51 61.61 -11.06
N GLY A 169 17.52 62.23 -11.69
CA GLY A 169 17.38 63.52 -12.36
C GLY A 169 17.08 64.72 -11.46
N PHE A 170 17.69 64.84 -10.28
CA PHE A 170 17.60 66.09 -9.50
C PHE A 170 18.64 67.10 -9.98
N ASN A 171 18.20 68.00 -10.88
CA ASN A 171 18.85 69.27 -11.15
C ASN A 171 18.65 70.19 -9.93
N ASN A 172 19.75 70.62 -9.30
CA ASN A 172 19.77 71.90 -8.60
C ASN A 172 20.29 72.95 -9.59
#